data_AF-A0A383DJF0-F1
#
_entry.id   AF-A0A383DJF0-F1
#
_cell.length_a   1.000
_cell.length_b   1.000
_cell.length_c   1.000
_cell.angle_alpha   90.00
_cell.angle_beta   90.00
_cell.angle_gamma   90.00
#
_symmetry.space_group_name_H-M   'P 1'
#
loop_
_entity.id
_entity.type
_entity.pdbx_description
1 polymer ?
#
loop_
_entity_poly.entity_id
_entity_poly.type
_entity_poly.pdbx_seq_one_letter_code
_entity_poly.pdbx_strand_id
1 'polypeptide(L)' 'VTLTSAPTADSASSSDGRRRISGAQALMDALRRHGVETIFGYPGGAILPIYDALHVAESEGWL' A
#
# COMPACT_ATOMS: atom_id res chain seq x y z
N VAL A 1 14.23 -20.73 -25.17
CA VAL A 1 12.77 -20.98 -25.04
C VAL A 1 12.26 -20.02 -23.98
N THR A 2 11.52 -18.98 -24.36
CA THR A 2 11.08 -17.94 -23.42
C THR A 2 9.65 -18.26 -22.99
N LEU A 3 9.46 -18.58 -21.70
CA LEU A 3 8.14 -18.81 -21.10
C LEU A 3 7.61 -17.46 -20.61
N THR A 4 6.65 -16.87 -21.33
CA THR A 4 5.89 -15.71 -20.84
C THR A 4 4.63 -16.22 -20.16
N SER A 5 4.58 -16.11 -18.83
CA SER A 5 3.35 -16.36 -18.07
C SER A 5 2.49 -15.11 -18.13
N ALA A 6 1.34 -15.21 -18.81
CA ALA A 6 0.30 -14.19 -18.73
C ALA A 6 -0.18 -14.04 -17.26
N PRO A 7 -0.53 -12.83 -16.81
CA PRO A 7 -1.13 -12.66 -15.50
C PRO A 7 -2.56 -13.21 -15.54
N THR A 8 -2.77 -14.36 -14.92
CA THR A 8 -4.12 -14.90 -14.69
C THR A 8 -4.82 -13.96 -13.72
N ALA A 9 -5.82 -13.23 -14.20
CA ALA A 9 -6.68 -12.40 -13.36
C ALA A 9 -7.42 -13.31 -12.37
N ASP A 10 -7.06 -13.22 -11.09
CA ASP A 10 -7.68 -13.96 -10.00
C ASP A 10 -9.06 -13.34 -9.67
N SER A 11 -10.09 -13.88 -10.31
CA SER A 11 -11.49 -13.68 -9.91
C SER A 11 -11.95 -14.88 -9.09
N ALA A 12 -11.93 -14.75 -7.76
CA ALA A 12 -12.63 -15.65 -6.85
C ALA A 12 -13.16 -14.88 -5.63
N SER A 13 -14.46 -14.62 -5.67
CA SER A 13 -15.23 -13.98 -4.60
C SER A 13 -15.48 -14.97 -3.45
N SER A 14 -15.09 -14.60 -2.23
CA SER A 14 -15.64 -15.16 -0.99
C SER A 14 -15.76 -14.03 0.03
N SER A 15 -16.96 -13.85 0.60
CA SER A 15 -17.29 -12.84 1.60
C SER A 15 -16.74 -13.23 2.97
N ASP A 16 -15.42 -13.10 3.15
CA ASP A 16 -14.82 -12.94 4.47
C ASP A 16 -14.83 -11.44 4.79
N GLY A 17 -15.14 -11.04 6.02
CA GLY A 17 -15.16 -9.63 6.46
C GLY A 17 -13.78 -8.94 6.42
N ARG A 18 -12.78 -9.59 5.82
CA ARG A 18 -11.44 -9.06 5.58
C ARG A 18 -11.45 -8.18 4.34
N ARG A 19 -11.43 -6.87 4.58
CA ARG A 19 -11.03 -5.91 3.54
C ARG A 19 -9.60 -6.23 3.11
N ARG A 20 -9.43 -6.62 1.84
CA ARG A 20 -8.10 -6.65 1.20
C ARG A 20 -7.61 -5.20 1.11
N ILE A 21 -6.44 -4.95 1.68
CA ILE A 21 -5.73 -3.67 1.60
C ILE A 21 -4.34 -3.89 1.03
N SER A 22 -3.74 -2.86 0.42
CA SER A 22 -2.35 -2.94 -0.02
C SER A 22 -1.40 -2.93 1.17
N GLY A 23 -0.16 -3.41 0.97
CA GLY A 23 0.88 -3.31 2.00
C GLY A 23 1.17 -1.87 2.40
N ALA A 24 1.11 -0.93 1.44
CA ALA A 24 1.26 0.50 1.71
C ALA A 24 0.15 1.04 2.62
N GLN A 25 -1.11 0.71 2.33
CA GLN A 25 -2.25 1.11 3.19
C GLN A 25 -2.14 0.51 4.59
N ALA A 26 -1.73 -0.75 4.70
CA ALA A 26 -1.50 -1.41 5.99
C ALA A 26 -0.40 -0.70 6.79
N LEU A 27 0.68 -0.28 6.14
CA LEU A 27 1.76 0.47 6.76
C LEU A 27 1.27 1.84 7.27
N MET A 28 0.55 2.60 6.45
CA MET A 28 0.02 3.92 6.84
C MET A 28 -0.95 3.82 8.04
N ASP A 29 -1.83 2.81 8.05
CA ASP A 29 -2.75 2.54 9.17
C ASP A 29 -1.98 2.22 10.47
N ALA A 30 -0.90 1.43 10.39
CA ALA A 30 -0.04 1.16 11.54
C ALA A 30 0.65 2.44 12.04
N LEU A 31 1.25 3.22 11.15
CA LEU A 31 1.94 4.47 11.50
C LEU A 31 0.99 5.48 12.18
N ARG A 32 -0.23 5.64 11.62
CA ARG A 32 -1.27 6.50 12.21
C ARG A 32 -1.68 6.05 13.60
N ARG A 33 -1.90 4.74 13.81
CA ARG A 33 -2.26 4.19 15.14
C ARG A 33 -1.17 4.39 16.18
N HIS A 34 0.08 4.45 15.75
CA HIS A 34 1.23 4.71 16.62
C HIS A 34 1.54 6.20 16.79
N GLY A 35 0.76 7.10 16.19
CA GLY A 35 0.95 8.55 16.35
C GLY A 35 2.25 9.05 15.73
N VAL A 36 2.67 8.47 14.61
CA VAL A 36 3.86 8.94 13.88
C VAL A 36 3.51 10.23 13.15
N GLU A 37 4.24 11.31 13.45
CA GLU A 37 4.05 12.65 12.86
C GLU A 37 5.11 13.01 11.81
N THR A 38 6.19 12.24 11.70
CA THR A 38 7.29 12.55 10.77
C THR A 38 7.86 11.28 10.16
N ILE A 39 7.96 11.26 8.83
CA ILE A 39 8.50 10.13 8.06
C ILE A 39 9.67 10.64 7.23
N PHE A 40 10.87 10.11 7.49
CA PHE A 40 12.05 10.34 6.66
C PHE A 40 12.13 9.25 5.60
N GLY A 41 12.45 9.61 4.37
CA GLY A 41 12.57 8.63 3.28
C GLY A 41 13.53 9.07 2.19
N TYR A 42 14.01 8.09 1.43
CA TYR A 42 14.78 8.28 0.20
C TYR A 42 14.06 7.55 -0.94
N PRO A 43 13.73 8.23 -2.05
CA PRO A 43 12.91 7.65 -3.11
C PRO A 43 13.62 6.52 -3.86
N GLY A 44 12.83 5.58 -4.37
CA GLY A 44 13.29 4.47 -5.21
C GLY A 44 12.11 3.72 -5.85
N GLY A 45 12.35 2.98 -6.94
CA GLY A 45 11.27 2.38 -7.73
C GLY A 45 10.39 1.39 -6.96
N ALA A 46 10.99 0.53 -6.12
CA ALA A 46 10.24 -0.49 -5.39
C ALA A 46 9.35 0.08 -4.26
N ILE A 47 9.68 1.26 -3.74
CA ILE A 47 9.00 1.87 -2.59
C ILE A 47 7.91 2.87 -3.00
N LEU A 48 7.73 3.12 -4.30
CA LEU A 48 6.72 4.07 -4.81
C LEU A 48 5.30 3.86 -4.27
N PRO A 49 4.77 2.62 -4.12
CA PRO A 49 3.44 2.42 -3.56
C PRO A 49 3.25 3.01 -2.16
N ILE A 50 4.33 3.11 -1.37
CA ILE A 50 4.29 3.74 -0.05
C ILE A 50 4.29 5.26 -0.18
N TYR A 51 5.06 5.83 -1.11
CA TYR A 51 5.01 7.27 -1.39
C TYR A 51 3.65 7.73 -1.94
N ASP A 52 2.99 6.90 -2.75
CA ASP A 52 1.63 7.19 -3.21
C ASP A 52 0.65 7.24 -2.02
N ALA A 53 0.74 6.29 -1.09
CA ALA A 53 -0.07 6.27 0.12
C ALA A 53 0.29 7.41 1.11
N LEU A 54 1.57 7.79 1.16
CA LEU A 54 2.07 8.94 1.91
C LEU A 54 1.43 10.23 1.42
N HIS A 55 1.38 10.42 0.11
CA HIS A 55 0.75 11.61 -0.47
C HIS A 55 -0.75 11.70 -0.16
N VAL A 56 -1.46 10.57 -0.14
CA VAL A 56 -2.87 10.52 0.30
C VAL A 56 -2.98 10.91 1.78
N ALA A 57 -2.10 10.41 2.63
CA ALA A 57 -2.09 10.73 4.05
C ALA A 57 -1.89 12.23 4.34
N GLU A 58 -0.96 12.86 3.64
CA GLU A 58 -0.73 14.32 3.70
C GLU A 58 -1.97 15.08 3.23
N SER A 59 -2.64 14.60 2.18
CA SER A 59 -3.87 15.24 1.66
C SER A 59 -5.05 15.16 2.64
N GLU A 60 -5.08 14.13 3.48
CA GLU A 60 -6.06 13.95 4.56
C GLU A 60 -5.70 14.76 5.83
N GLY A 61 -4.49 15.31 5.91
CA GLY A 61 -4.04 16.18 7.01
C GLY A 61 -3.84 15.48 8.35
N TRP A 62 -3.70 14.14 8.35
CA TRP A 62 -3.33 13.42 9.58
C TRP A 62 -1.82 13.23 9.73
N LEU A 63 -1.09 13.33 8.63
CA LEU A 63 0.37 13.38 8.56
C LEU A 63 0.77 14.75 8.02
#